data_AF-A0A0K2TIE7-F1
#
_entry.id   AF-A0A0K2TIE7-F1
#
_cell.length_a   1.000
_cell.length_b   1.000
_cell.length_c   1.000
_cell.angle_alpha   90.00
_cell.angle_beta   90.00
_cell.angle_gamma   90.00
#
_symmetry.space_group_name_H-M   'P 1'
#
loop_
_entity.id
_entity.type
_entity.pdbx_description
1 polymer ?
#
loop_
_entity_poly.entity_id
_entity_poly.type
_entity_poly.pdbx_seq_one_letter_code
_entity_poly.pdbx_strand_id
1 'polypeptide(L)'
;PEFGKIHKLLLQIAAITPLRFLLLNESQHWNQERNLHYSKIIRKDKSFFLEKDMSKTIMEDFDVDYDESIISQTLRQIFNNAKSLEKNGNDNSGLYFLYSLMNHNCISNTKSIIHCVKDDSSSAQIDVRALRPIKAGEEISTRYVSSNMGLPTRRELLLEHWGFTCNCSRCKDPSELGTYTSAVKCSSCQSGYFLPSLDLLKEWSCNSCSKGLSKIRLQMIINENTEKIRTATRSQGPKIDVLKELIVDLKDSLHENHFLILQVEYILVVLMSNSIPSLSSSIKNKNITINNIDPSIWKEYTALCEHIYYVMNKLDPGYSKNRGKILKDYIRALMNLAKIENNLGSINNVEFNKRKEMAKYFSKELIGCYKHEKFSSSKMKSNGNSFKL
;
A
#
# COMPACT_ATOMS: atom_id res chain seq x y z
N PRO A 1 12.19 -32.19 21.31
CA PRO A 1 13.35 -31.65 22.08
C PRO A 1 14.13 -30.57 21.31
N GLU A 2 14.55 -30.83 20.07
CA GLU A 2 15.33 -29.88 19.25
C GLU A 2 14.55 -28.62 18.85
N PHE A 3 13.29 -28.76 18.43
CA PHE A 3 12.42 -27.62 18.13
C PHE A 3 12.26 -26.64 19.32
N GLY A 4 12.15 -27.17 20.55
CA GLY A 4 12.07 -26.33 21.75
C GLY A 4 13.35 -25.56 22.03
N LYS A 5 14.52 -26.16 21.77
CA LYS A 5 15.82 -25.49 21.90
C LYS A 5 15.99 -24.37 20.86
N ILE A 6 15.62 -24.63 19.61
CA ILE A 6 15.66 -23.62 18.54
C ILE A 6 14.71 -22.45 18.85
N HIS A 7 13.49 -22.75 19.27
CA HIS A 7 12.52 -21.71 19.64
C HIS A 7 13.01 -20.83 20.79
N LYS A 8 13.57 -21.44 21.86
CA LYS A 8 14.17 -20.69 22.97
C LYS A 8 15.32 -19.79 22.50
N LEU A 9 16.21 -20.31 21.65
CA LEU A 9 17.32 -19.51 21.09
C LEU A 9 16.82 -18.32 20.26
N LEU A 10 15.77 -18.51 19.44
CA LEU A 10 15.18 -17.43 18.66
C LEU A 10 14.58 -16.33 19.56
N LEU A 11 13.93 -16.69 20.65
CA LEU A 11 13.42 -15.73 21.63
C LEU A 11 14.54 -14.97 22.33
N GLN A 12 15.63 -15.66 22.71
CA GLN A 12 16.82 -15.01 23.30
C GLN A 12 17.44 -14.01 22.33
N ILE A 13 17.56 -14.35 21.05
CA ILE A 13 18.07 -13.44 20.02
C ILE A 13 17.12 -12.24 19.84
N ALA A 14 15.81 -12.48 19.78
CA ALA A 14 14.80 -11.43 19.65
C ALA A 14 14.80 -10.47 20.85
N ALA A 15 15.11 -10.97 22.06
CA ALA A 15 15.18 -10.20 23.29
C ALA A 15 16.38 -9.22 23.36
N ILE A 16 17.41 -9.40 22.53
CA ILE A 16 18.61 -8.54 22.53
C ILE A 16 18.26 -7.07 22.24
N THR A 17 17.36 -6.79 21.29
CA THR A 17 17.01 -5.41 20.94
C THR A 17 16.23 -4.69 22.06
N PRO A 18 15.16 -5.29 22.62
CA PRO A 18 14.52 -4.76 23.83
C PRO A 18 15.47 -4.58 25.01
N LEU A 19 16.35 -5.55 25.26
CA LEU A 19 17.34 -5.45 26.33
C LEU A 19 18.30 -4.26 26.10
N ARG A 20 18.81 -4.09 24.88
CA ARG A 20 19.63 -2.91 24.54
C ARG A 20 18.86 -1.61 24.72
N PHE A 21 17.59 -1.56 24.32
CA PHE A 21 16.76 -0.38 24.51
C PHE A 21 16.52 -0.08 26.00
N LEU A 22 16.26 -1.11 26.82
CA LEU A 22 16.17 -0.99 28.28
C LEU A 22 17.46 -0.40 28.88
N LEU A 23 18.62 -0.99 28.56
CA LEU A 23 19.91 -0.58 29.12
C LEU A 23 20.36 0.81 28.62
N LEU A 24 20.06 1.17 27.37
CA LEU A 24 20.32 2.51 26.84
C LEU A 24 19.55 3.59 27.64
N ASN A 25 18.41 3.25 28.24
CA ASN A 25 17.63 4.18 29.05
C ASN A 25 18.33 4.60 30.36
N GLU A 26 19.35 3.87 30.82
CA GLU A 26 20.16 4.24 31.99
C GLU A 26 21.19 5.33 31.68
N SER A 27 21.51 5.52 30.39
CA SER A 27 22.49 6.52 29.98
C SER A 27 21.87 7.92 29.88
N GLN A 28 22.49 8.93 30.51
CA GLN A 28 22.01 10.32 30.53
C GLN A 28 21.83 10.94 29.13
N HIS A 29 22.49 10.40 28.12
CA HIS A 29 22.45 10.89 26.73
C HIS A 29 21.11 10.63 26.01
N TRP A 30 20.31 9.64 26.45
CA TRP A 30 19.12 9.17 25.72
C TRP A 30 17.79 9.60 26.36
N ASN A 31 17.81 10.58 27.28
CA ASN A 31 16.63 11.01 28.04
C ASN A 31 15.45 11.52 27.19
N GLN A 32 15.69 11.99 25.97
CA GLN A 32 14.63 12.44 25.05
C GLN A 32 13.92 11.27 24.34
N GLU A 33 14.55 10.10 24.26
CA GLU A 33 14.00 8.94 23.53
C GLU A 33 13.00 8.09 24.33
N ARG A 34 12.87 8.39 25.63
CA ARG A 34 11.99 7.69 26.58
C ARG A 34 10.49 7.78 26.24
N ASN A 35 10.10 8.75 25.41
CA ASN A 35 8.69 9.10 25.18
C ASN A 35 8.13 8.59 23.84
N LEU A 36 8.67 7.49 23.30
CA LEU A 36 8.02 6.83 22.19
C LEU A 36 6.64 6.33 22.61
N HIS A 37 5.63 6.63 21.78
CA HIS A 37 4.26 6.19 21.99
C HIS A 37 4.18 4.67 21.97
N TYR A 38 3.36 4.09 22.84
CA TYR A 38 3.01 2.68 22.77
C TYR A 38 1.51 2.53 23.02
N SER A 39 0.89 1.61 22.29
CA SER A 39 -0.53 1.31 22.51
C SER A 39 -0.70 0.59 23.84
N LYS A 40 -1.63 1.07 24.66
CA LYS A 40 -2.09 0.36 25.87
C LYS A 40 -3.10 -0.75 25.53
N ILE A 41 -3.57 -0.82 24.29
CA ILE A 41 -4.47 -1.88 23.84
C ILE A 41 -3.69 -3.19 23.81
N ILE A 42 -4.15 -4.14 24.62
CA ILE A 42 -3.62 -5.51 24.64
C ILE A 42 -4.17 -6.22 23.41
N ARG A 43 -3.29 -6.52 22.46
CA ARG A 43 -3.63 -7.33 21.29
C ARG A 43 -3.94 -8.75 21.75
N LYS A 44 -4.86 -9.45 21.08
CA LYS A 44 -5.16 -10.87 21.35
C LYS A 44 -4.75 -11.73 20.15
N ASP A 45 -3.56 -11.44 19.63
CA ASP A 45 -3.01 -12.06 18.43
C ASP A 45 -1.64 -12.70 18.74
N LYS A 46 -0.89 -13.07 17.69
CA LYS A 46 0.46 -13.65 17.84
C LYS A 46 1.44 -12.71 18.55
N SER A 47 1.26 -11.39 18.44
CA SER A 47 2.16 -10.42 19.06
C SER A 47 2.04 -10.40 20.58
N PHE A 48 0.86 -10.74 21.13
CA PHE A 48 0.66 -10.89 22.56
C PHE A 48 1.46 -12.04 23.16
N PHE A 49 1.42 -13.21 22.51
CA PHE A 49 2.21 -14.36 22.95
C PHE A 49 3.71 -14.07 22.84
N LEU A 50 4.12 -13.41 21.75
CA LEU A 50 5.51 -12.99 21.56
C LEU A 50 5.96 -11.99 22.65
N GLU A 51 5.13 -11.00 23.01
CA GLU A 51 5.41 -10.07 24.12
C GLU A 51 5.66 -10.84 25.41
N LYS A 52 4.75 -11.76 25.76
CA LYS A 52 4.83 -12.54 27.00
C LYS A 52 6.07 -13.44 27.03
N ASP A 53 6.33 -14.16 25.94
CA ASP A 53 7.47 -15.06 25.82
C ASP A 53 8.79 -14.27 25.88
N MET A 54 8.87 -13.11 25.22
CA MET A 54 10.04 -12.23 25.29
C MET A 54 10.24 -11.60 26.66
N SER A 55 9.18 -11.14 27.34
CA SER A 55 9.27 -10.64 28.72
C SER A 55 9.84 -11.71 29.65
N LYS A 56 9.32 -12.94 29.56
CA LYS A 56 9.80 -14.07 30.35
C LYS A 56 11.27 -14.37 30.06
N THR A 57 11.66 -14.42 28.79
CA THR A 57 13.06 -14.62 28.39
C THR A 57 13.97 -13.52 28.94
N ILE A 58 13.57 -12.25 28.90
CA ILE A 58 14.37 -11.13 29.45
C ILE A 58 14.57 -11.31 30.96
N MET A 59 13.52 -11.63 31.70
CA MET A 59 13.58 -11.79 33.16
C MET A 59 14.38 -13.04 33.59
N GLU A 60 14.16 -14.18 32.94
CA GLU A 60 14.72 -15.46 33.38
C GLU A 60 16.12 -15.75 32.84
N ASP A 61 16.41 -15.36 31.59
CA ASP A 61 17.66 -15.76 30.91
C ASP A 61 18.76 -14.69 30.97
N PHE A 62 18.43 -13.42 31.24
CA PHE A 62 19.39 -12.29 31.16
C PHE A 62 19.68 -11.58 32.48
N ASP A 63 19.11 -12.03 33.61
CA ASP A 63 19.40 -11.54 34.98
C ASP A 63 19.37 -10.01 35.11
N VAL A 64 18.24 -9.41 34.72
CA VAL A 64 18.05 -7.95 34.76
C VAL A 64 17.20 -7.51 35.95
N ASP A 65 17.57 -6.40 36.58
CA ASP A 65 16.83 -5.80 37.71
C ASP A 65 15.79 -4.78 37.21
N TYR A 66 14.82 -5.25 36.41
CA TYR A 66 13.69 -4.44 35.95
C TYR A 66 12.36 -5.12 36.26
N ASP A 67 11.38 -4.32 36.67
CA ASP A 67 9.99 -4.76 36.81
C ASP A 67 9.44 -5.24 35.46
N GLU A 68 8.62 -6.31 35.50
CA GLU A 68 7.93 -6.85 34.30
C GLU A 68 7.15 -5.75 33.55
N SER A 69 6.59 -4.79 34.27
CA SER A 69 5.86 -3.67 33.67
C SER A 69 6.72 -2.77 32.77
N ILE A 70 7.99 -2.55 33.14
CA ILE A 70 8.96 -1.74 32.38
C ILE A 70 9.39 -2.52 31.13
N ILE A 71 9.61 -3.83 31.27
CA ILE A 71 9.96 -4.73 30.16
C ILE A 71 8.82 -4.76 29.13
N SER A 72 7.59 -5.00 29.58
CA SER A 72 6.40 -5.00 28.72
C SER A 72 6.18 -3.64 28.05
N GLN A 73 6.36 -2.53 28.76
CA GLN A 73 6.30 -1.19 28.17
C GLN A 73 7.33 -1.03 27.05
N THR A 74 8.57 -1.43 27.29
CA THR A 74 9.66 -1.34 26.31
C THR A 74 9.39 -2.17 25.06
N LEU A 75 8.93 -3.41 25.23
CA LEU A 75 8.52 -4.27 24.12
C LEU A 75 7.44 -3.60 23.26
N ARG A 76 6.42 -3.02 23.89
CA ARG A 76 5.34 -2.32 23.18
C ARG A 76 5.82 -1.05 22.49
N GLN A 77 6.75 -0.31 23.07
CA GLN A 77 7.38 0.83 22.39
C GLN A 77 8.10 0.38 21.13
N ILE A 78 8.88 -0.70 21.18
CA ILE A 78 9.56 -1.24 20.00
C ILE A 78 8.54 -1.73 18.97
N PHE A 79 7.56 -2.53 19.35
CA PHE A 79 6.56 -3.08 18.43
C PHE A 79 5.71 -2.01 17.72
N ASN A 80 5.49 -0.87 18.35
CA ASN A 80 4.71 0.23 17.77
C ASN A 80 5.53 1.16 16.87
N ASN A 81 6.85 1.26 17.09
CA ASN A 81 7.70 2.27 16.47
C ASN A 81 8.76 1.72 15.52
N ALA A 82 9.05 0.42 15.58
CA ALA A 82 10.02 -0.21 14.69
C ALA A 82 9.51 -0.26 13.25
N LYS A 83 10.44 -0.09 12.31
CA LYS A 83 10.21 -0.15 10.88
C LYS A 83 10.70 -1.50 10.34
N SER A 84 9.80 -2.27 9.71
CA SER A 84 10.17 -3.50 9.00
C SER A 84 11.12 -3.21 7.83
N LEU A 85 12.18 -4.01 7.72
CA LEU A 85 13.21 -3.99 6.67
C LEU A 85 13.00 -5.10 5.61
N GLU A 86 11.95 -5.92 5.75
CA GLU A 86 11.60 -7.09 4.90
C GLU A 86 11.59 -6.80 3.41
N LYS A 87 11.20 -5.58 3.03
CA LYS A 87 11.10 -5.17 1.62
C LYS A 87 12.45 -5.16 0.88
N ASN A 88 13.56 -5.35 1.58
CA ASN A 88 14.90 -5.45 1.01
C ASN A 88 15.50 -6.88 1.04
N GLY A 89 14.69 -7.90 1.36
CA GLY A 89 15.15 -9.29 1.48
C GLY A 89 15.72 -9.66 2.85
N ASN A 90 15.48 -8.82 3.86
CA ASN A 90 15.95 -9.02 5.24
C ASN A 90 14.75 -9.08 6.18
N ASP A 91 14.53 -10.19 6.89
CA ASP A 91 13.43 -10.36 7.86
C ASP A 91 13.64 -9.61 9.19
N ASN A 92 14.28 -8.44 9.14
CA ASN A 92 14.68 -7.64 10.29
C ASN A 92 13.81 -6.38 10.45
N SER A 93 13.89 -5.74 11.61
CA SER A 93 13.29 -4.44 11.90
C SER A 93 14.31 -3.47 12.48
N GLY A 94 14.13 -2.17 12.26
CA GLY A 94 14.98 -1.12 12.83
C GLY A 94 14.16 -0.04 13.53
N LEU A 95 14.63 0.44 14.68
CA LEU A 95 14.06 1.58 15.39
C LEU A 95 14.80 2.85 14.98
N TYR A 96 14.07 3.85 14.48
CA TYR A 96 14.64 5.10 13.99
C TYR A 96 13.92 6.27 14.67
N PHE A 97 14.50 6.80 15.74
CA PHE A 97 13.81 7.73 16.65
C PHE A 97 13.09 8.88 15.94
N LEU A 98 13.80 9.65 15.11
CA LEU A 98 13.22 10.79 14.37
C LEU A 98 12.09 10.37 13.42
N TYR A 99 12.16 9.17 12.83
CA TYR A 99 11.09 8.64 11.98
C TYR A 99 9.86 8.25 12.81
N SER A 100 10.08 7.68 14.00
CA SER A 100 9.02 7.25 14.92
C SER A 100 8.18 8.41 15.48
N LEU A 101 8.69 9.64 15.44
CA LEU A 101 7.93 10.85 15.80
C LEU A 101 6.88 11.26 14.76
N MET A 102 6.94 10.76 13.53
CA MET A 102 5.99 11.16 12.47
C MET A 102 4.65 10.48 12.64
N ASN A 103 3.59 11.28 12.74
CA ASN A 103 2.22 10.79 12.82
C ASN A 103 1.72 10.19 11.49
N HIS A 104 0.67 9.37 11.62
CA HIS A 104 -0.07 8.86 10.50
C HIS A 104 -0.96 9.92 9.85
N ASN A 105 -0.90 9.99 8.52
CA ASN A 105 -1.99 10.54 7.71
C ASN A 105 -2.26 9.60 6.53
N CYS A 106 -3.54 9.33 6.22
CA CYS A 106 -3.88 8.48 5.07
C CYS A 106 -3.41 9.12 3.76
N ILE A 107 -3.40 10.46 3.68
CA ILE A 107 -2.86 11.26 2.59
C ILE A 107 -1.55 11.91 3.07
N SER A 108 -0.56 11.07 3.37
CA SER A 108 0.74 11.53 3.88
C SER A 108 1.45 12.45 2.88
N ASN A 109 2.23 13.40 3.39
CA ASN A 109 3.04 14.30 2.58
C ASN A 109 4.49 13.82 2.40
N THR A 110 4.87 12.70 3.04
CA THR A 110 6.17 12.06 2.85
C THR A 110 6.05 10.58 2.46
N LYS A 111 7.17 10.03 1.96
CA LYS A 111 7.44 8.60 1.82
C LYS A 111 8.76 8.23 2.50
N SER A 112 8.82 7.01 3.02
CA SER A 112 10.04 6.42 3.57
C SER A 112 10.71 5.48 2.57
N ILE A 113 12.01 5.64 2.35
CA ILE A 113 12.84 4.74 1.54
C ILE A 113 13.89 4.13 2.46
N ILE A 114 14.03 2.80 2.43
CA ILE A 114 15.01 2.09 3.26
C ILE A 114 16.19 1.72 2.37
N HIS A 115 17.37 2.13 2.80
CA HIS A 115 18.64 1.82 2.17
C HIS A 115 19.38 0.80 3.03
N CYS A 116 19.45 -0.45 2.58
CA CYS A 116 20.35 -1.44 3.17
C CYS A 116 21.64 -1.50 2.35
N VAL A 117 22.78 -1.63 3.02
CA VAL A 117 23.99 -2.14 2.39
C VAL A 117 23.79 -3.65 2.21
N LYS A 118 24.23 -4.22 1.07
CA LYS A 118 24.12 -5.67 0.86
C LYS A 118 24.87 -6.39 1.97
N ASP A 119 24.25 -7.43 2.51
CA ASP A 119 24.78 -8.34 3.53
C ASP A 119 25.07 -7.70 4.90
N ASP A 120 24.71 -6.43 5.11
CA ASP A 120 24.78 -5.77 6.42
C ASP A 120 23.50 -4.97 6.71
N SER A 121 22.62 -5.58 7.51
CA SER A 121 21.40 -4.93 7.99
C SER A 121 21.64 -3.91 9.10
N SER A 122 22.82 -3.92 9.75
CA SER A 122 23.17 -2.99 10.83
C SER A 122 23.46 -1.57 10.33
N SER A 123 23.73 -1.41 9.03
CA SER A 123 23.92 -0.13 8.35
C SER A 123 22.67 0.34 7.58
N ALA A 124 21.49 -0.19 7.90
CA ALA A 124 20.25 0.25 7.29
C ALA A 124 19.97 1.73 7.61
N GLN A 125 19.70 2.51 6.57
CA GLN A 125 19.35 3.94 6.66
C GLN A 125 17.93 4.16 6.17
N ILE A 126 17.22 5.12 6.79
CA ILE A 126 15.88 5.53 6.37
C ILE A 126 15.90 6.96 5.83
N ASP A 127 15.49 7.11 4.58
CA ASP A 127 15.28 8.38 3.92
C ASP A 127 13.79 8.75 4.02
N VAL A 128 13.49 9.91 4.61
CA VAL A 128 12.15 10.50 4.57
C VAL A 128 12.14 11.60 3.52
N ARG A 129 11.30 11.44 2.49
CA ARG A 129 11.26 12.36 1.35
C ARG A 129 9.86 12.91 1.14
N ALA A 130 9.76 14.21 0.89
CA ALA A 130 8.51 14.85 0.55
C ALA A 130 7.93 14.29 -0.75
N LEU A 131 6.62 14.04 -0.76
CA LEU A 131 5.85 13.63 -1.94
C LEU A 131 5.38 14.82 -2.77
N ARG A 132 5.24 15.99 -2.13
CA ARG A 132 4.79 17.25 -2.70
C ARG A 132 5.43 18.41 -1.93
N PRO A 133 5.34 19.66 -2.40
CA PRO A 133 5.68 20.82 -1.58
C PRO A 133 4.94 20.79 -0.24
N ILE A 134 5.67 21.06 0.85
CA ILE A 134 5.17 21.13 2.23
C ILE A 134 5.36 22.58 2.69
N LYS A 135 4.30 23.23 3.16
CA LYS A 135 4.38 24.63 3.61
C LYS A 135 5.06 24.72 4.97
N ALA A 136 5.68 25.87 5.28
CA ALA A 136 6.18 26.13 6.62
C ALA A 136 5.03 26.03 7.65
N GLY A 137 5.26 25.31 8.74
CA GLY A 137 4.25 25.03 9.77
C GLY A 137 3.29 23.87 9.45
N GLU A 138 3.35 23.28 8.25
CA GLU A 138 2.59 22.06 7.94
C GLU A 138 3.24 20.84 8.60
N GLU A 139 2.45 20.01 9.27
CA GLU A 139 2.93 18.78 9.90
C GLU A 139 3.53 17.81 8.87
N ILE A 140 4.70 17.25 9.19
CA ILE A 140 5.33 16.18 8.41
C ILE A 140 4.69 14.85 8.84
N SER A 141 4.05 14.16 7.90
CA SER A 141 3.30 12.93 8.17
C SER A 141 3.74 11.78 7.27
N THR A 142 3.57 10.56 7.78
CA THR A 142 3.84 9.31 7.06
C THR A 142 2.59 8.43 7.03
N ARG A 143 2.65 7.32 6.31
CA ARG A 143 1.54 6.38 6.15
C ARG A 143 1.86 5.04 6.83
N TYR A 144 1.06 4.65 7.82
CA TYR A 144 1.23 3.41 8.57
C TYR A 144 0.57 2.22 7.86
N VAL A 145 -0.61 2.44 7.26
CA VAL A 145 -1.40 1.41 6.55
C VAL A 145 -1.50 1.70 5.05
N SER A 146 -1.68 0.69 4.20
CA SER A 146 -1.71 0.89 2.74
C SER A 146 -2.77 1.90 2.29
N SER A 147 -2.44 2.74 1.29
CA SER A 147 -3.39 3.68 0.66
C SER A 147 -4.58 2.97 0.00
N ASN A 148 -4.38 1.71 -0.40
CA ASN A 148 -5.34 0.92 -1.16
C ASN A 148 -6.33 0.15 -0.28
N MET A 149 -6.23 0.25 1.05
CA MET A 149 -7.20 -0.37 1.95
C MET A 149 -8.47 0.48 2.03
N GLY A 150 -9.64 -0.15 2.15
CA GLY A 150 -10.90 0.51 2.49
C GLY A 150 -10.94 1.02 3.94
N LEU A 151 -11.84 1.96 4.23
CA LEU A 151 -11.96 2.63 5.51
C LEU A 151 -12.20 1.68 6.70
N PRO A 152 -13.06 0.64 6.62
CA PRO A 152 -13.25 -0.31 7.73
C PRO A 152 -11.94 -0.92 8.20
N THR A 153 -11.21 -1.56 7.27
CA THR A 153 -9.94 -2.23 7.55
C THR A 153 -8.88 -1.23 8.01
N ARG A 154 -8.81 -0.03 7.42
CA ARG A 154 -7.85 0.99 7.88
C ARG A 154 -8.11 1.43 9.31
N ARG A 155 -9.36 1.70 9.68
CA ARG A 155 -9.72 2.14 11.04
C ARG A 155 -9.44 1.03 12.06
N GLU A 156 -9.80 -0.20 11.73
CA GLU A 156 -9.54 -1.38 12.58
C GLU A 156 -8.06 -1.57 12.83
N LEU A 157 -7.23 -1.61 11.77
CA LEU A 157 -5.78 -1.78 11.91
C LEU A 157 -5.12 -0.64 12.69
N LEU A 158 -5.53 0.60 12.46
CA LEU A 158 -4.96 1.74 13.19
C LEU A 158 -5.31 1.71 14.68
N LEU A 159 -6.55 1.32 15.00
CA LEU A 159 -6.98 1.16 16.39
C LEU A 159 -6.25 -0.02 17.04
N GLU A 160 -6.24 -1.18 16.42
CA GLU A 160 -5.62 -2.40 16.95
C GLU A 160 -4.12 -2.24 17.18
N HIS A 161 -3.40 -1.69 16.20
CA HIS A 161 -1.95 -1.62 16.26
C HIS A 161 -1.44 -0.36 16.99
N TRP A 162 -2.05 0.80 16.78
CA TRP A 162 -1.55 2.07 17.33
C TRP A 162 -2.45 2.74 18.37
N GLY A 163 -3.66 2.20 18.59
CA GLY A 163 -4.55 2.68 19.64
C GLY A 163 -5.31 3.96 19.33
N PHE A 164 -5.45 4.34 18.05
CA PHE A 164 -6.15 5.57 17.67
C PHE A 164 -7.08 5.40 16.46
N THR A 165 -8.09 6.27 16.37
CA THR A 165 -8.93 6.42 15.17
C THR A 165 -8.42 7.61 14.36
N CYS A 166 -8.06 7.37 13.10
CA CYS A 166 -7.54 8.42 12.22
C CYS A 166 -8.62 9.46 11.88
N ASN A 167 -8.27 10.74 12.01
CA ASN A 167 -9.15 11.89 11.78
C ASN A 167 -8.66 12.80 10.64
N CYS A 168 -7.87 12.25 9.70
CA CYS A 168 -7.42 13.00 8.52
C CYS A 168 -8.58 13.32 7.56
N SER A 169 -8.33 14.17 6.56
CA SER A 169 -9.35 14.59 5.57
C SER A 169 -10.05 13.41 4.90
N ARG A 170 -9.32 12.34 4.53
CA ARG A 170 -9.92 11.13 3.94
C ARG A 170 -10.84 10.40 4.93
N CYS A 171 -10.47 10.30 6.20
CA CYS A 171 -11.22 9.53 7.20
C CYS A 171 -12.42 10.30 7.78
N LYS A 172 -12.41 11.64 7.68
CA LYS A 172 -13.51 12.55 8.04
C LYS A 172 -14.58 12.67 6.96
N ASP A 173 -14.28 12.23 5.74
CA ASP A 173 -15.21 12.28 4.61
C ASP A 173 -15.79 10.89 4.36
N PRO A 174 -17.11 10.67 4.53
CA PRO A 174 -17.76 9.39 4.21
C PRO A 174 -17.55 8.92 2.77
N SER A 175 -17.35 9.85 1.83
CA SER A 175 -17.06 9.54 0.42
C SER A 175 -15.57 9.32 0.14
N GLU A 176 -14.71 9.39 1.16
CA GLU A 176 -13.25 9.26 1.04
C GLU A 176 -12.65 10.17 -0.04
N LEU A 177 -12.89 11.48 0.03
CA LEU A 177 -12.47 12.49 -0.97
C LEU A 177 -13.22 12.36 -2.30
N GLY A 178 -14.49 11.97 -2.25
CA GLY A 178 -15.32 11.69 -3.43
C GLY A 178 -14.80 10.55 -4.28
N THR A 179 -14.03 9.62 -3.69
CA THR A 179 -13.56 8.41 -4.37
C THR A 179 -14.49 7.24 -4.15
N TYR A 180 -15.26 7.22 -3.06
CA TYR A 180 -16.17 6.14 -2.71
C TYR A 180 -15.47 4.77 -2.58
N THR A 181 -14.18 4.74 -2.20
CA THR A 181 -13.40 3.50 -2.21
C THR A 181 -13.87 2.42 -1.25
N SER A 182 -14.77 2.73 -0.31
CA SER A 182 -15.39 1.75 0.58
C SER A 182 -16.90 1.61 0.37
N ALA A 183 -17.49 2.30 -0.60
CA ALA A 183 -18.93 2.42 -0.75
C ALA A 183 -19.57 1.16 -1.34
N VAL A 184 -20.71 0.75 -0.77
CA VAL A 184 -21.49 -0.41 -1.20
C VAL A 184 -22.78 0.07 -1.86
N LYS A 185 -23.19 -0.51 -2.99
CA LYS A 185 -24.44 -0.12 -3.68
C LYS A 185 -25.64 -0.36 -2.77
N CYS A 186 -26.57 0.59 -2.77
CA CYS A 186 -27.77 0.48 -1.95
C CYS A 186 -28.77 -0.51 -2.58
N SER A 187 -28.97 -1.66 -1.95
CA SER A 187 -29.95 -2.66 -2.40
C SER A 187 -31.41 -2.20 -2.30
N SER A 188 -31.71 -1.13 -1.54
CA SER A 188 -33.08 -0.64 -1.35
C SER A 188 -33.53 0.35 -2.43
N CYS A 189 -32.65 1.24 -2.89
CA CYS A 189 -33.02 2.26 -3.88
C CYS A 189 -32.25 2.18 -5.20
N GLN A 190 -31.14 1.43 -5.24
CA GLN A 190 -30.24 1.26 -6.38
C GLN A 190 -29.63 2.56 -6.97
N SER A 191 -30.07 3.73 -6.53
CA SER A 191 -29.59 5.05 -6.96
C SER A 191 -28.49 5.62 -6.05
N GLY A 192 -28.35 5.11 -4.82
CA GLY A 192 -27.37 5.55 -3.85
C GLY A 192 -26.41 4.47 -3.37
N TYR A 193 -25.51 4.87 -2.48
CA TYR A 193 -24.51 4.01 -1.86
C TYR A 193 -24.59 4.10 -0.35
N PHE A 194 -24.41 2.97 0.33
CA PHE A 194 -24.14 2.93 1.77
C PHE A 194 -22.73 3.46 2.03
N LEU A 195 -22.64 4.52 2.82
CA LEU A 195 -21.39 5.17 3.19
C LEU A 195 -21.07 4.99 4.67
N PRO A 196 -19.78 5.01 5.04
CA PRO A 196 -19.36 4.93 6.43
C PRO A 196 -19.85 6.08 7.28
N SER A 197 -20.32 5.74 8.47
CA SER A 197 -20.56 6.71 9.54
C SER A 197 -19.22 7.24 10.09
N LEU A 198 -19.22 8.52 10.47
CA LEU A 198 -18.13 9.13 11.25
C LEU A 198 -18.16 8.69 12.72
N ASP A 199 -19.36 8.40 13.23
CA ASP A 199 -19.55 7.76 14.52
C ASP A 199 -19.43 6.23 14.35
N LEU A 200 -18.41 5.64 14.97
CA LEU A 200 -18.10 4.21 14.87
C LEU A 200 -19.17 3.31 15.49
N LEU A 201 -20.05 3.87 16.34
CA LEU A 201 -21.17 3.14 16.95
C LEU A 201 -22.40 3.10 16.05
N LYS A 202 -22.46 3.95 15.02
CA LYS A 202 -23.59 4.03 14.10
C LYS A 202 -23.40 3.14 12.88
N GLU A 203 -24.53 2.65 12.39
CA GLU A 203 -24.61 1.95 11.11
C GLU A 203 -24.21 2.85 9.94
N TRP A 204 -23.84 2.22 8.84
CA TRP A 204 -23.67 2.92 7.57
C TRP A 204 -25.03 3.34 7.05
N SER A 205 -25.09 4.46 6.31
CA SER A 205 -26.35 4.96 5.78
C SER A 205 -26.24 5.23 4.28
N CYS A 206 -27.33 4.97 3.56
CA CYS A 206 -27.41 5.32 2.15
C CYS A 206 -27.46 6.83 1.96
N ASN A 207 -26.62 7.38 1.07
CA ASN A 207 -26.60 8.81 0.74
C ASN A 207 -27.79 9.29 -0.12
N SER A 208 -28.68 8.39 -0.56
CA SER A 208 -29.87 8.71 -1.37
C SER A 208 -31.17 8.51 -0.57
N CYS A 209 -31.39 7.31 -0.02
CA CYS A 209 -32.64 6.98 0.68
C CYS A 209 -32.52 6.90 2.21
N SER A 210 -31.36 7.21 2.79
CA SER A 210 -31.09 7.17 4.24
C SER A 210 -31.26 5.81 4.94
N LYS A 211 -31.49 4.72 4.20
CA LYS A 211 -31.57 3.36 4.77
C LYS A 211 -30.25 2.98 5.45
N GLY A 212 -30.33 2.36 6.63
CA GLY A 212 -29.19 1.81 7.36
C GLY A 212 -28.67 0.49 6.78
N LEU A 213 -27.36 0.26 6.91
CA LEU A 213 -26.68 -1.00 6.64
C LEU A 213 -25.88 -1.40 7.88
N SER A 214 -26.28 -2.50 8.51
CA SER A 214 -25.64 -3.02 9.71
C SER A 214 -24.21 -3.51 9.43
N LYS A 215 -23.37 -3.47 10.47
CA LYS A 215 -21.97 -3.94 10.40
C LYS A 215 -21.87 -5.40 9.95
N ILE A 216 -22.78 -6.27 10.41
CA ILE A 216 -22.81 -7.69 10.03
C ILE A 216 -23.07 -7.83 8.52
N ARG A 217 -24.07 -7.13 7.99
CA ARG A 217 -24.40 -7.20 6.56
C ARG A 217 -23.29 -6.62 5.69
N LEU A 218 -22.68 -5.52 6.11
CA LEU A 218 -21.49 -4.96 5.46
C LEU A 218 -20.37 -6.00 5.38
N GLN A 219 -20.04 -6.67 6.50
CA GLN A 219 -18.99 -7.67 6.54
C GLN A 219 -19.28 -8.87 5.62
N MET A 220 -20.54 -9.31 5.55
CA MET A 220 -20.94 -10.36 4.61
C MET A 220 -20.66 -9.97 3.16
N ILE A 221 -21.05 -8.75 2.75
CA ILE A 221 -20.83 -8.26 1.38
C ILE A 221 -19.33 -8.19 1.06
N ILE A 222 -18.52 -7.67 1.99
CA ILE A 222 -17.07 -7.58 1.81
C ILE A 222 -16.43 -8.99 1.73
N ASN A 223 -16.82 -9.91 2.60
CA ASN A 223 -16.28 -11.27 2.63
C ASN A 223 -16.64 -12.05 1.36
N GLU A 224 -17.89 -11.97 0.91
CA GLU A 224 -18.36 -12.63 -0.32
C GLU A 224 -17.53 -12.16 -1.54
N ASN A 225 -17.41 -10.85 -1.73
CA ASN A 225 -16.63 -10.28 -2.83
C ASN A 225 -15.13 -10.59 -2.71
N THR A 226 -14.59 -10.64 -1.49
CA THR A 226 -13.19 -11.03 -1.25
C THR A 226 -12.95 -12.49 -1.63
N GLU A 227 -13.88 -13.39 -1.34
CA GLU A 227 -13.79 -14.80 -1.71
C GLU A 227 -13.89 -15.03 -3.23
N LYS A 228 -14.72 -14.25 -3.93
CA LYS A 228 -14.74 -14.23 -5.41
C LYS A 228 -13.37 -13.89 -5.99
N ILE A 229 -12.73 -12.82 -5.48
CA ILE A 229 -11.37 -12.42 -5.87
C ILE A 229 -10.34 -13.50 -5.55
N ARG A 230 -10.41 -14.08 -4.35
CA ARG A 230 -9.50 -15.15 -3.92
C ARG A 230 -9.57 -16.36 -4.85
N THR A 231 -10.78 -16.72 -5.28
CA THR A 231 -11.03 -17.84 -6.20
C THR A 231 -10.45 -17.55 -7.58
N ALA A 232 -10.70 -16.36 -8.12
CA ALA A 232 -10.20 -15.95 -9.44
C ALA A 232 -8.67 -15.77 -9.51
N THR A 233 -8.01 -15.51 -8.38
CA THR A 233 -6.56 -15.25 -8.32
C THR A 233 -5.70 -16.45 -7.95
N ARG A 234 -6.24 -17.44 -7.21
CA ARG A 234 -5.48 -18.63 -6.78
C ARG A 234 -5.64 -19.84 -7.70
N SER A 235 -6.83 -20.07 -8.27
CA SER A 235 -7.10 -21.25 -9.09
C SER A 235 -6.43 -21.12 -10.47
N GLN A 236 -5.39 -21.92 -10.75
CA GLN A 236 -4.59 -21.88 -12.00
C GLN A 236 -3.90 -20.54 -12.33
N GLY A 237 -3.93 -19.58 -11.40
CA GLY A 237 -3.46 -18.22 -11.63
C GLY A 237 -4.49 -17.33 -12.35
N PRO A 238 -4.37 -15.99 -12.21
CA PRO A 238 -5.36 -15.06 -12.72
C PRO A 238 -5.33 -14.99 -14.26
N LYS A 239 -6.52 -14.99 -14.88
CA LYS A 239 -6.72 -14.89 -16.35
C LYS A 239 -7.44 -13.59 -16.70
N ILE A 240 -7.04 -12.95 -17.81
CA ILE A 240 -7.56 -11.63 -18.22
C ILE A 240 -9.09 -11.62 -18.30
N ASP A 241 -9.69 -12.56 -19.04
CA ASP A 241 -11.14 -12.57 -19.27
C ASP A 241 -11.93 -12.83 -17.97
N VAL A 242 -11.43 -13.74 -17.13
CA VAL A 242 -12.01 -14.04 -15.80
C VAL A 242 -11.98 -12.80 -14.91
N LEU A 243 -10.88 -12.03 -14.90
CA LEU A 243 -10.80 -10.81 -14.10
C LEU A 243 -11.73 -9.70 -14.63
N LYS A 244 -11.91 -9.60 -15.96
CA LYS A 244 -12.85 -8.65 -16.57
C LYS A 244 -14.28 -8.95 -16.16
N GLU A 245 -14.71 -10.21 -16.29
CA GLU A 245 -16.03 -10.66 -15.84
C GLU A 245 -16.22 -10.44 -14.33
N LEU A 246 -15.19 -10.73 -13.54
CA LEU A 246 -15.21 -10.47 -12.10
C LEU A 246 -15.40 -8.98 -11.79
N ILE A 247 -14.75 -8.06 -12.51
CA ILE A 247 -14.97 -6.62 -12.29
C ILE A 247 -16.44 -6.23 -12.52
N VAL A 248 -17.09 -6.81 -13.54
CA VAL A 248 -18.52 -6.59 -13.81
C VAL A 248 -19.37 -7.10 -12.64
N ASP A 249 -19.16 -8.34 -12.21
CA ASP A 249 -19.88 -8.96 -11.07
C ASP A 249 -19.66 -8.17 -9.75
N LEU A 250 -18.43 -7.73 -9.47
CA LEU A 250 -18.14 -6.90 -8.29
C LEU A 250 -18.91 -5.57 -8.32
N LYS A 251 -19.11 -4.97 -9.50
CA LYS A 251 -19.86 -3.72 -9.67
C LYS A 251 -21.35 -3.89 -9.40
N ASP A 252 -21.90 -5.09 -9.26
CA ASP A 252 -23.31 -5.27 -8.90
C ASP A 252 -23.61 -4.89 -7.45
N SER A 253 -22.62 -5.07 -6.56
CA SER A 253 -22.77 -4.76 -5.13
C SER A 253 -21.87 -3.62 -4.64
N LEU A 254 -20.87 -3.20 -5.42
CA LEU A 254 -19.86 -2.24 -5.01
C LEU A 254 -19.85 -1.00 -5.92
N HIS A 255 -19.38 0.13 -5.39
CA HIS A 255 -19.06 1.30 -6.21
C HIS A 255 -17.91 0.99 -7.17
N GLU A 256 -17.88 1.59 -8.37
CA GLU A 256 -16.85 1.29 -9.39
C GLU A 256 -15.40 1.49 -8.90
N ASN A 257 -15.16 2.52 -8.10
CA ASN A 257 -13.90 2.82 -7.43
C ASN A 257 -13.62 1.97 -6.15
N HIS A 258 -14.45 0.98 -5.82
CA HIS A 258 -14.29 0.25 -4.55
C HIS A 258 -12.93 -0.46 -4.47
N PHE A 259 -12.32 -0.50 -3.28
CA PHE A 259 -10.94 -0.98 -3.10
C PHE A 259 -10.72 -2.42 -3.58
N LEU A 260 -11.75 -3.27 -3.49
CA LEU A 260 -11.74 -4.64 -4.02
C LEU A 260 -11.70 -4.67 -5.55
N ILE A 261 -12.42 -3.78 -6.24
CA ILE A 261 -12.36 -3.66 -7.70
C ILE A 261 -10.99 -3.15 -8.10
N LEU A 262 -10.50 -2.07 -7.46
CA LEU A 262 -9.16 -1.54 -7.73
C LEU A 262 -8.09 -2.61 -7.56
N GLN A 263 -8.20 -3.50 -6.56
CA GLN A 263 -7.28 -4.62 -6.39
C GLN A 263 -7.26 -5.54 -7.62
N VAL A 264 -8.42 -5.90 -8.16
CA VAL A 264 -8.53 -6.71 -9.39
C VAL A 264 -7.96 -5.95 -10.59
N GLU A 265 -8.26 -4.66 -10.70
CA GLU A 265 -7.76 -3.80 -11.78
C GLU A 265 -6.23 -3.69 -11.78
N TYR A 266 -5.59 -3.56 -10.62
CA TYR A 266 -4.12 -3.59 -10.52
C TYR A 266 -3.53 -4.90 -11.05
N ILE A 267 -4.16 -6.04 -10.74
CA ILE A 267 -3.72 -7.35 -11.24
C ILE A 267 -3.91 -7.41 -12.76
N LEU A 268 -5.07 -6.94 -13.24
CA LEU A 268 -5.40 -6.91 -14.66
C LEU A 268 -4.41 -6.04 -15.46
N VAL A 269 -4.04 -4.86 -14.96
CA VAL A 269 -2.99 -4.00 -15.57
C VAL A 269 -1.68 -4.77 -15.73
N VAL A 270 -1.26 -5.52 -14.71
CA VAL A 270 -0.01 -6.32 -14.76
C VAL A 270 -0.12 -7.46 -15.78
N LEU A 271 -1.26 -8.14 -15.86
CA LEU A 271 -1.47 -9.21 -16.84
C LEU A 271 -1.50 -8.68 -18.27
N MET A 272 -2.26 -7.61 -18.53
CA MET A 272 -2.32 -6.95 -19.84
C MET A 272 -0.95 -6.39 -20.23
N SER A 273 -0.22 -5.80 -19.28
CA SER A 273 1.14 -5.33 -19.48
C SER A 273 2.07 -6.42 -20.02
N ASN A 274 1.93 -7.65 -19.50
CA ASN A 274 2.79 -8.79 -19.81
C ASN A 274 2.36 -9.53 -21.08
N SER A 275 1.08 -9.47 -21.46
CA SER A 275 0.58 -10.06 -22.71
C SER A 275 0.95 -9.22 -23.93
N ILE A 276 1.22 -7.93 -23.75
CA ILE A 276 1.68 -7.02 -24.80
C ILE A 276 3.20 -7.19 -25.01
N PRO A 277 3.68 -7.55 -26.21
CA PRO A 277 5.10 -7.63 -26.52
C PRO A 277 5.84 -6.34 -26.15
N SER A 278 6.94 -6.47 -25.41
CA SER A 278 7.87 -5.37 -25.19
C SER A 278 8.60 -5.01 -26.49
N LEU A 279 9.02 -3.74 -26.65
CA LEU A 279 9.88 -3.32 -27.77
C LEU A 279 11.12 -4.21 -27.93
N SER A 280 11.63 -4.77 -26.83
CA SER A 280 12.81 -5.66 -26.81
C SER A 280 12.53 -7.11 -27.21
N SER A 281 11.29 -7.60 -27.10
CA SER A 281 10.94 -9.00 -27.41
C SER A 281 10.60 -9.23 -28.88
N SER A 282 10.30 -8.18 -29.65
CA SER A 282 10.11 -8.28 -31.11
C SER A 282 11.38 -8.67 -31.87
N ILE A 283 12.54 -8.73 -31.21
CA ILE A 283 13.80 -9.15 -31.82
C ILE A 283 13.98 -10.69 -31.75
N LYS A 284 13.26 -11.41 -30.88
CA LYS A 284 13.65 -12.80 -30.57
C LYS A 284 12.68 -13.95 -30.81
N ASN A 285 11.39 -13.76 -31.14
CA ASN A 285 10.57 -14.79 -31.81
C ASN A 285 9.11 -14.35 -32.01
N LYS A 286 8.58 -14.61 -33.22
CA LYS A 286 7.18 -14.52 -33.70
C LYS A 286 6.66 -13.12 -34.08
N ASN A 287 5.98 -13.08 -35.24
CA ASN A 287 5.47 -11.96 -36.04
C ASN A 287 4.40 -11.05 -35.36
N ILE A 288 4.51 -10.78 -34.06
CA ILE A 288 3.64 -9.82 -33.37
C ILE A 288 4.45 -8.54 -33.15
N THR A 289 4.33 -7.61 -34.08
CA THR A 289 4.75 -6.22 -33.84
C THR A 289 3.67 -5.52 -33.02
N ILE A 290 4.03 -4.47 -32.27
CA ILE A 290 3.07 -3.66 -31.49
C ILE A 290 1.87 -3.17 -32.33
N ASN A 291 2.06 -3.05 -33.65
CA ASN A 291 1.06 -2.64 -34.63
C ASN A 291 0.02 -3.73 -34.96
N ASN A 292 0.25 -5.00 -34.58
CA ASN A 292 -0.66 -6.13 -34.82
C ASN A 292 -1.59 -6.44 -33.64
N ILE A 293 -1.59 -5.60 -32.60
CA ILE A 293 -2.50 -5.75 -31.46
C ILE A 293 -3.79 -5.00 -31.79
N ASP A 294 -4.93 -5.64 -31.53
CA ASP A 294 -6.25 -5.04 -31.71
C ASP A 294 -6.34 -3.68 -30.97
N PRO A 295 -6.73 -2.59 -31.65
CA PRO A 295 -6.95 -1.29 -31.02
C PRO A 295 -7.87 -1.35 -29.78
N SER A 296 -8.83 -2.28 -29.72
CA SER A 296 -9.72 -2.48 -28.58
C SER A 296 -8.96 -2.79 -27.28
N ILE A 297 -7.90 -3.61 -27.35
CA ILE A 297 -7.07 -3.98 -26.20
C ILE A 297 -6.35 -2.75 -25.65
N TRP A 298 -5.83 -1.88 -26.54
CA TRP A 298 -5.19 -0.63 -26.12
C TRP A 298 -6.17 0.37 -25.52
N LYS A 299 -7.41 0.43 -26.04
CA LYS A 299 -8.49 1.25 -25.47
C LYS A 299 -8.83 0.82 -24.06
N GLU A 300 -9.11 -0.47 -23.87
CA GLU A 300 -9.38 -1.04 -22.54
C GLU A 300 -8.22 -0.82 -21.57
N TYR A 301 -6.99 -1.07 -22.02
CA TYR A 301 -5.81 -0.91 -21.18
C TYR A 301 -5.58 0.54 -20.76
N THR A 302 -5.83 1.49 -21.67
CA THR A 302 -5.75 2.93 -21.39
C THR A 302 -6.82 3.35 -20.40
N ALA A 303 -8.08 2.93 -20.60
CA ALA A 303 -9.19 3.24 -19.70
C ALA A 303 -8.98 2.68 -18.29
N LEU A 304 -8.44 1.47 -18.18
CA LEU A 304 -8.10 0.84 -16.91
C LEU A 304 -7.00 1.63 -16.16
N CYS A 305 -5.93 2.00 -16.86
CA CYS A 305 -4.86 2.81 -16.27
C CYS A 305 -5.36 4.19 -15.83
N GLU A 306 -6.24 4.81 -16.63
CA GLU A 306 -6.85 6.10 -16.34
C GLU A 306 -7.74 6.06 -15.09
N HIS A 307 -8.60 5.04 -14.96
CA HIS A 307 -9.46 4.85 -13.80
C HIS A 307 -8.64 4.72 -12.51
N ILE A 308 -7.65 3.82 -12.49
CA ILE A 308 -6.77 3.66 -11.33
C ILE A 308 -6.03 4.98 -11.03
N TYR A 309 -5.47 5.63 -12.06
CA TYR A 309 -4.75 6.90 -11.91
C TYR A 309 -5.64 8.00 -11.32
N TYR A 310 -6.89 8.10 -11.74
CA TYR A 310 -7.88 9.04 -11.20
C TYR A 310 -8.07 8.85 -9.69
N VAL A 311 -8.31 7.62 -9.23
CA VAL A 311 -8.49 7.35 -7.80
C VAL A 311 -7.19 7.59 -7.01
N MET A 312 -6.05 7.17 -7.55
CA MET A 312 -4.74 7.37 -6.92
C MET A 312 -4.36 8.84 -6.78
N ASN A 313 -4.72 9.71 -7.72
CA ASN A 313 -4.50 11.15 -7.62
C ASN A 313 -5.10 11.74 -6.34
N LYS A 314 -6.18 11.13 -5.82
CA LYS A 314 -6.85 11.56 -4.60
C LYS A 314 -6.30 10.87 -3.36
N LEU A 315 -5.96 9.58 -3.46
CA LEU A 315 -5.60 8.75 -2.30
C LEU A 315 -4.10 8.60 -2.02
N ASP A 316 -3.25 8.74 -3.03
CA ASP A 316 -1.79 8.63 -2.93
C ASP A 316 -1.08 9.67 -3.81
N PRO A 317 -1.37 10.98 -3.61
CA PRO A 317 -0.88 12.07 -4.45
C PRO A 317 0.64 12.28 -4.34
N GLY A 318 1.17 13.09 -5.25
CA GLY A 318 2.59 13.43 -5.29
C GLY A 318 3.46 12.28 -5.80
N TYR A 319 4.76 12.34 -5.54
CA TYR A 319 5.77 11.41 -6.09
C TYR A 319 5.83 10.04 -5.38
N SER A 320 4.67 9.40 -5.27
CA SER A 320 4.51 8.11 -4.60
C SER A 320 4.94 6.94 -5.50
N LYS A 321 5.45 5.87 -4.89
CA LYS A 321 5.90 4.68 -5.63
C LYS A 321 4.74 4.00 -6.37
N ASN A 322 3.56 3.97 -5.78
CA ASN A 322 2.40 3.35 -6.41
C ASN A 322 2.00 4.15 -7.66
N ARG A 323 1.96 5.48 -7.56
CA ARG A 323 1.66 6.35 -8.70
C ARG A 323 2.65 6.12 -9.84
N GLY A 324 3.94 6.01 -9.53
CA GLY A 324 4.97 5.69 -10.52
C GLY A 324 4.69 4.38 -11.27
N LYS A 325 4.20 3.33 -10.60
CA LYS A 325 3.86 2.06 -11.25
C LYS A 325 2.77 2.25 -12.31
N ILE A 326 1.67 2.93 -11.95
CA ILE A 326 0.55 3.15 -12.87
C ILE A 326 0.88 4.13 -13.98
N LEU A 327 1.62 5.21 -13.68
CA LEU A 327 2.06 6.16 -14.71
C LEU A 327 2.88 5.46 -15.82
N LYS A 328 3.75 4.51 -15.45
CA LYS A 328 4.52 3.74 -16.44
C LYS A 328 3.61 3.01 -17.43
N ASP A 329 2.59 2.33 -16.93
CA ASP A 329 1.64 1.58 -17.75
C ASP A 329 0.70 2.53 -18.54
N TYR A 330 0.25 3.61 -17.91
CA TYR A 330 -0.65 4.58 -18.53
C TYR A 330 0.02 5.30 -19.71
N ILE A 331 1.26 5.77 -19.55
CA ILE A 331 2.02 6.41 -20.64
C ILE A 331 2.16 5.45 -21.83
N ARG A 332 2.50 4.18 -21.55
CA ARG A 332 2.64 3.15 -22.59
C ARG A 332 1.31 2.91 -23.30
N ALA A 333 0.21 2.74 -22.56
CA ALA A 333 -1.11 2.50 -23.13
C ALA A 333 -1.56 3.69 -23.99
N LEU A 334 -1.52 4.89 -23.42
CA LEU A 334 -1.94 6.13 -24.06
C LEU A 334 -1.19 6.39 -25.37
N MET A 335 0.14 6.26 -25.37
CA MET A 335 0.95 6.57 -26.55
C MET A 335 0.78 5.56 -27.68
N ASN A 336 0.62 4.27 -27.37
CA ASN A 336 0.39 3.27 -28.41
C ASN A 336 -1.02 3.39 -29.00
N LEU A 337 -2.03 3.61 -28.15
CA LEU A 337 -3.39 3.88 -28.62
C LEU A 337 -3.44 5.12 -29.52
N ALA A 338 -2.84 6.23 -29.09
CA ALA A 338 -2.82 7.47 -29.87
C ALA A 338 -2.15 7.29 -31.23
N LYS A 339 -1.03 6.54 -31.32
CA LYS A 339 -0.36 6.24 -32.60
C LYS A 339 -1.25 5.44 -33.53
N ILE A 340 -1.88 4.38 -33.01
CA ILE A 340 -2.76 3.51 -33.79
C ILE A 340 -3.97 4.30 -34.31
N GLU A 341 -4.64 5.05 -33.44
CA GLU A 341 -5.80 5.86 -33.84
C GLU A 341 -5.44 6.96 -34.85
N ASN A 342 -4.26 7.56 -34.75
CA ASN A 342 -3.79 8.55 -35.72
C ASN A 342 -3.47 7.89 -37.08
N ASN A 343 -2.83 6.72 -37.08
CA ASN A 343 -2.55 5.96 -38.29
C ASN A 343 -3.82 5.47 -39.00
N LEU A 344 -4.86 5.14 -38.23
CA LEU A 344 -6.18 4.76 -38.75
C LEU A 344 -7.04 5.96 -39.16
N GLY A 345 -6.61 7.20 -38.88
CA GLY A 345 -7.38 8.41 -39.14
C GLY A 345 -8.54 8.65 -38.16
N SER A 346 -8.68 7.85 -37.10
CA SER A 346 -9.70 7.98 -36.06
C SER A 346 -9.50 9.23 -35.18
N ILE A 347 -8.27 9.73 -35.10
CA ILE A 347 -7.95 11.03 -34.50
C ILE A 347 -7.10 11.85 -35.46
N ASN A 348 -7.17 13.17 -35.36
CA ASN A 348 -6.32 14.08 -36.13
C ASN A 348 -4.98 14.36 -35.42
N ASN A 349 -4.05 14.99 -36.14
CA ASN A 349 -2.73 15.36 -35.60
C ASN A 349 -2.82 16.30 -34.37
N VAL A 350 -3.88 17.10 -34.24
CA VAL A 350 -4.06 18.00 -33.09
C VAL A 350 -4.33 17.17 -31.83
N GLU A 351 -5.24 16.21 -31.90
CA GLU A 351 -5.58 15.31 -30.79
C GLU A 351 -4.41 14.37 -30.46
N PHE A 352 -3.72 13.85 -31.48
CA PHE A 352 -2.49 13.09 -31.28
C PHE A 352 -1.42 13.89 -30.50
N ASN A 353 -1.21 15.16 -30.86
CA ASN A 353 -0.26 16.03 -30.18
C ASN A 353 -0.69 16.36 -28.74
N LYS A 354 -1.99 16.51 -28.46
CA LYS A 354 -2.49 16.68 -27.08
C LYS A 354 -2.14 15.48 -26.20
N ARG A 355 -2.39 14.26 -26.70
CA ARG A 355 -2.05 13.03 -25.97
C ARG A 355 -0.55 12.84 -25.78
N LYS A 356 0.25 13.27 -26.77
CA LYS A 356 1.71 13.30 -26.68
C LYS A 356 2.20 14.25 -25.58
N GLU A 357 1.64 15.46 -25.47
CA GLU A 357 1.98 16.40 -24.39
C GLU A 357 1.52 15.89 -23.02
N MET A 358 0.35 15.25 -22.93
CA MET A 358 -0.12 14.58 -21.72
C MET A 358 0.85 13.47 -21.28
N ALA A 359 1.29 12.62 -22.20
CA ALA A 359 2.28 11.58 -21.93
C ALA A 359 3.65 12.16 -21.49
N LYS A 360 4.06 13.30 -22.05
CA LYS A 360 5.28 14.02 -21.64
C LYS A 360 5.15 14.58 -20.22
N TYR A 361 3.99 15.14 -19.85
CA TYR A 361 3.71 15.57 -18.48
C TYR A 361 3.79 14.38 -17.51
N PHE A 362 3.10 13.27 -17.83
CA PHE A 362 3.15 12.04 -17.03
C PHE A 362 4.56 11.45 -16.91
N SER A 363 5.39 11.58 -17.96
CA SER A 363 6.78 11.12 -17.93
C SER A 363 7.61 11.91 -16.91
N LYS A 364 7.39 13.23 -16.78
CA LYS A 364 8.04 14.06 -15.74
C LYS A 364 7.61 13.62 -14.33
N GLU A 365 6.32 13.39 -14.13
CA GLU A 365 5.78 12.88 -12.86
C GLU A 365 6.34 11.50 -12.50
N LEU A 366 6.46 10.61 -13.49
CA LEU A 366 7.05 9.28 -13.35
C LEU A 366 8.51 9.35 -12.89
N ILE A 367 9.31 10.23 -13.50
CA ILE A 367 10.69 10.48 -13.09
C ILE A 367 10.73 10.96 -11.63
N GLY A 368 9.85 11.87 -11.24
CA GLY A 368 9.72 12.33 -9.86
C GLY A 368 9.44 11.18 -8.89
N CYS A 369 8.52 10.27 -9.23
CA CYS A 369 8.17 9.11 -8.42
C CYS A 369 9.37 8.19 -8.14
N TYR A 370 10.27 8.02 -9.12
CA TYR A 370 11.39 7.09 -9.04
C TYR A 370 12.76 7.72 -8.77
N LYS A 371 12.89 9.05 -8.77
CA LYS A 371 14.16 9.80 -8.63
C LYS A 371 15.07 9.31 -7.50
N HIS A 372 14.48 8.80 -6.41
CA HIS A 372 15.20 8.37 -5.21
C HIS A 372 14.95 6.90 -4.83
N GLU A 373 14.22 6.16 -5.66
CA GLU A 373 14.02 4.72 -5.43
C GLU A 373 15.28 3.98 -5.89
N LYS A 374 15.89 3.17 -5.01
CA LYS A 374 16.92 2.22 -5.45
C LYS A 374 16.24 1.11 -6.28
N PHE A 375 16.67 0.93 -7.52
CA PHE A 375 16.30 -0.26 -8.28
C PHE A 375 16.98 -1.45 -7.60
N SER A 376 16.19 -2.37 -7.04
CA SER A 376 16.73 -3.66 -6.62
C SER A 376 17.32 -4.35 -7.85
N SER A 377 18.65 -4.41 -7.88
CA SER A 377 19.46 -5.05 -8.91
C SER A 377 19.19 -6.56 -9.05
N SER A 378 18.30 -7.17 -8.25
CA SER A 378 17.97 -8.59 -8.33
C SER A 378 16.88 -8.96 -9.35
N LYS A 379 16.20 -7.99 -9.99
CA LYS A 379 15.26 -8.27 -11.10
C LYS A 379 15.62 -7.65 -12.47
N MET A 380 16.76 -6.97 -12.58
CA MET A 380 17.27 -6.47 -13.86
C MET A 380 18.38 -7.32 -14.49
N LYS A 381 18.78 -8.45 -13.87
CA LYS A 381 19.71 -9.40 -14.52
C LYS A 381 19.05 -10.33 -15.54
N SER A 382 17.75 -10.24 -15.79
CA SER A 382 17.10 -10.88 -16.94
C SER A 382 16.67 -9.91 -18.05
N ASN A 383 16.81 -8.60 -17.87
CA ASN A 383 16.53 -7.62 -18.92
C ASN A 383 17.59 -6.52 -18.89
N GLY A 384 18.72 -6.80 -19.52
CA GLY A 384 19.68 -5.78 -19.90
C GLY A 384 18.97 -4.80 -20.84
N ASN A 385 18.67 -3.61 -20.32
CA ASN A 385 18.68 -2.37 -21.07
C ASN A 385 18.68 -1.22 -20.07
N SER A 386 19.84 -0.57 -19.98
CA SER A 386 20.00 0.78 -19.47
C SER A 386 19.13 1.71 -20.33
N PHE A 387 18.00 2.15 -19.80
CA PHE A 387 17.34 3.33 -20.33
C PHE A 387 18.15 4.55 -19.87
N LYS A 388 19.05 5.05 -20.73
CA LYS A 388 19.37 6.48 -20.75
C LYS A 388 18.07 7.18 -21.16
N LEU A 389 17.51 7.98 -20.25
CA LEU A 389 16.42 8.92 -20.53
C LEU A 389 16.99 10.20 -21.10
#